data_AF-A0A2G9N412-F1
#
_entry.id   AF-A0A2G9N412-F1
#
_cell.length_a   1.000
_cell.length_b   1.000
_cell.length_c   1.000
_cell.angle_alpha   90.00
_cell.angle_beta   90.00
_cell.angle_gamma   90.00
#
_symmetry.space_group_name_H-M   'P 1'
#
loop_
_entity.id
_entity.type
_entity.pdbx_description
1 polymer ?
#
loop_
_entity_poly.entity_id
_entity_poly.type
_entity_poly.pdbx_seq_one_letter_code
_entity_poly.pdbx_strand_id
1 'polypeptide(L)'
;MLYLNASASEQKKLGKTKRRLKMNKMIILAMMGMLIFVSLYFVVSGIGMHAQVNTEEESFHNLQSEYYNISKADRDAAPTGSELNGKLAEIHNFPSELLRLKLVGIGSILTGIYVLLFGILVALIMMPKRFGMVLAEKGKM
;
A
#
# COMPACT_ATOMS: atom_id res chain seq x y z
N MET A 1 30.05 -13.66 -53.37
CA MET A 1 29.24 -14.58 -52.53
C MET A 1 29.92 -14.74 -51.16
N LEU A 2 30.10 -13.62 -50.44
CA LEU A 2 31.01 -13.51 -49.28
C LEU A 2 30.26 -13.07 -48.01
N TYR A 3 29.11 -13.67 -47.77
CA TYR A 3 28.45 -13.54 -46.48
C TYR A 3 28.03 -14.92 -45.99
N LEU A 4 28.11 -15.08 -44.67
CA LEU A 4 27.38 -16.05 -43.85
C LEU A 4 28.15 -17.32 -43.46
N ASN A 5 29.08 -17.17 -42.53
CA ASN A 5 29.09 -18.08 -41.38
C ASN A 5 29.69 -17.38 -40.15
N ALA A 6 28.85 -16.73 -39.35
CA ALA A 6 29.25 -16.27 -38.03
C ALA A 6 29.72 -17.49 -37.22
N SER A 7 30.92 -17.45 -36.64
CA SER A 7 31.49 -18.61 -35.96
C SER A 7 30.55 -19.10 -34.86
N ALA A 8 30.51 -20.42 -34.61
CA ALA A 8 29.64 -21.02 -33.60
C ALA A 8 29.76 -20.38 -32.20
N SER A 9 30.91 -19.76 -31.90
CA SER A 9 31.15 -19.00 -30.66
C SER A 9 30.33 -17.70 -30.57
N GLU A 10 30.11 -17.01 -31.69
CA GLU A 10 29.34 -15.77 -31.75
C GLU A 10 27.84 -16.04 -31.64
N GLN A 11 27.32 -17.07 -32.30
CA GLN A 11 25.93 -17.50 -32.18
C GLN A 11 25.58 -17.84 -30.72
N LYS A 12 26.50 -18.50 -30.00
CA LYS A 12 26.33 -18.85 -28.58
C LYS A 12 26.34 -17.62 -27.67
N LYS A 13 27.21 -16.63 -27.95
CA LYS A 13 27.22 -15.32 -27.26
C LYS A 13 25.92 -14.56 -27.50
N LEU A 14 25.46 -14.46 -28.75
CA LEU A 14 24.21 -13.78 -29.10
C LEU A 14 23.01 -14.40 -28.38
N GLY A 15 22.92 -15.74 -28.36
CA GLY A 15 21.87 -16.47 -27.66
C GLY A 15 21.87 -16.21 -26.14
N LYS A 16 23.05 -16.17 -25.51
CA LYS A 16 23.20 -15.85 -24.08
C LYS A 16 22.79 -14.40 -23.78
N THR A 17 23.16 -13.44 -24.63
CA THR A 17 22.80 -12.02 -24.48
C THR A 17 21.30 -11.81 -24.67
N LYS A 18 20.68 -12.42 -25.69
CA LYS A 18 19.21 -12.39 -25.90
C LYS A 18 18.45 -12.97 -24.71
N ARG A 19 18.92 -14.11 -24.16
CA ARG A 19 18.32 -14.71 -22.95
C ARG A 19 18.43 -13.78 -21.74
N ARG A 20 19.60 -13.18 -21.49
CA ARG A 20 19.79 -12.20 -20.40
C ARG A 20 18.87 -10.99 -20.54
N LEU A 21 18.74 -10.45 -21.75
CA LEU A 21 17.85 -9.32 -22.00
C LEU A 21 16.38 -9.68 -21.78
N LYS A 22 15.93 -10.86 -22.24
CA LYS A 22 14.55 -11.36 -22.02
C LYS A 22 14.28 -11.53 -20.52
N MET A 23 15.22 -12.12 -19.79
CA MET A 23 15.11 -12.36 -18.35
C MET A 23 15.06 -11.06 -17.55
N ASN A 24 15.92 -10.08 -17.85
CA ASN A 24 15.88 -8.76 -17.22
C ASN A 24 14.55 -8.04 -17.48
N LYS A 25 14.01 -8.13 -18.72
CA LYS A 25 12.70 -7.57 -19.05
C LYS A 25 11.58 -8.20 -18.24
N MET A 26 11.58 -9.53 -18.06
CA MET A 26 10.57 -10.23 -17.25
C MET A 26 10.68 -9.87 -15.76
N ILE A 27 11.90 -9.77 -15.22
CA ILE A 27 12.12 -9.35 -13.83
C ILE A 27 11.57 -7.95 -13.59
N ILE A 28 11.87 -6.99 -14.47
CA ILE A 28 11.36 -5.61 -14.34
C ILE A 28 9.83 -5.57 -14.37
N LEU A 29 9.20 -6.33 -15.28
CA LEU A 29 7.75 -6.42 -15.40
C LEU A 29 7.10 -7.03 -14.15
N ALA A 30 7.70 -8.10 -13.61
CA ALA A 30 7.26 -8.74 -12.38
C ALA A 30 7.38 -7.79 -11.17
N MET A 31 8.49 -7.07 -11.05
CA MET A 31 8.69 -6.07 -9.99
C MET A 31 7.66 -4.93 -10.06
N MET A 32 7.36 -4.41 -11.27
CA MET A 32 6.32 -3.40 -11.44
C MET A 32 4.93 -3.92 -11.05
N GLY A 33 4.59 -5.15 -11.48
CA GLY A 33 3.33 -5.78 -11.10
C GLY A 33 3.20 -5.94 -9.58
N MET A 34 4.29 -6.34 -8.92
CA MET A 34 4.34 -6.47 -7.46
C MET A 34 4.14 -5.12 -6.75
N LEU A 35 4.77 -4.05 -7.21
CA LEU A 35 4.61 -2.71 -6.64
C LEU A 35 3.16 -2.21 -6.71
N ILE A 36 2.50 -2.41 -7.86
CA ILE A 36 1.09 -2.06 -8.04
C ILE A 36 0.21 -2.86 -7.09
N PHE A 37 0.48 -4.16 -6.95
CA PHE A 37 -0.29 -5.02 -6.05
C PHE A 37 -0.15 -4.60 -4.58
N VAL A 38 1.07 -4.33 -4.13
CA VAL A 38 1.33 -3.83 -2.77
C VAL A 38 0.65 -2.49 -2.54
N SER A 39 0.74 -1.56 -3.50
CA SER A 39 0.05 -0.27 -3.43
C SER A 39 -1.46 -0.45 -3.25
N LEU A 40 -2.09 -1.28 -4.07
CA LEU A 40 -3.53 -1.55 -3.97
C LEU A 40 -3.89 -2.13 -2.60
N TYR A 41 -3.10 -3.08 -2.10
CA TYR A 41 -3.32 -3.69 -0.80
C TYR A 41 -3.36 -2.64 0.32
N PHE A 42 -2.39 -1.72 0.34
CA PHE A 42 -2.33 -0.65 1.34
C PHE A 42 -3.51 0.31 1.25
N VAL A 43 -3.95 0.66 0.03
CA VAL A 43 -5.12 1.53 -0.17
C VAL A 43 -6.40 0.85 0.32
N VAL A 44 -6.64 -0.40 -0.08
CA VAL A 44 -7.83 -1.15 0.34
C VAL A 44 -7.86 -1.36 1.86
N SER A 45 -6.72 -1.72 2.45
CA SER A 45 -6.59 -1.86 3.90
C SER A 45 -6.88 -0.54 4.62
N GLY A 46 -6.34 0.58 4.12
CA GLY A 46 -6.56 1.89 4.73
C GLY A 46 -8.01 2.37 4.62
N ILE A 47 -8.69 2.11 3.49
CA ILE A 47 -10.13 2.39 3.34
C ILE A 47 -10.94 1.55 4.32
N GLY A 48 -10.61 0.26 4.49
CA GLY A 48 -11.29 -0.62 5.44
C GLY A 48 -11.19 -0.11 6.88
N MET A 49 -9.99 0.31 7.30
CA MET A 49 -9.78 0.89 8.64
C MET A 49 -10.55 2.21 8.82
N HIS A 50 -10.62 3.05 7.78
CA HIS A 50 -11.38 4.30 7.83
C HIS A 50 -12.90 4.06 7.86
N ALA A 51 -13.39 2.99 7.23
CA ALA A 51 -14.81 2.63 7.27
C ALA A 51 -15.25 2.16 8.67
N GLN A 52 -14.36 1.47 9.39
CA GLN A 52 -14.60 1.00 10.77
C GLN A 52 -14.72 2.15 11.78
N VAL A 53 -14.15 3.33 11.49
CA VAL A 53 -14.24 4.48 12.39
C VAL A 53 -15.69 4.86 12.68
N ASN A 54 -16.57 4.85 11.68
CA ASN A 54 -17.97 5.25 11.86
C ASN A 54 -18.71 4.31 12.81
N THR A 55 -18.45 3.01 12.71
CA THR A 55 -19.07 1.99 13.57
C THR A 55 -18.54 2.05 15.00
N GLU A 56 -17.24 2.34 15.17
CA GLU A 56 -16.63 2.51 16.48
C GLU A 56 -17.09 3.84 17.14
N GLU A 57 -17.28 4.91 16.38
CA GLU A 57 -17.84 6.17 16.89
C GLU A 57 -19.28 6.01 17.38
N GLU A 58 -20.11 5.23 16.68
CA GLU A 58 -21.46 4.90 17.14
C GLU A 58 -21.44 4.11 18.46
N SER A 59 -20.56 3.11 18.55
CA SER A 59 -20.37 2.31 19.76
C SER A 59 -19.89 3.17 20.94
N PHE A 60 -18.99 4.12 20.69
CA PHE A 60 -18.53 5.09 21.68
C PHE A 60 -19.66 5.98 22.19
N HIS A 61 -20.49 6.52 21.29
CA HIS A 61 -21.63 7.35 21.68
C HIS A 61 -22.66 6.56 22.49
N ASN A 62 -22.88 5.29 22.17
CA ASN A 62 -23.75 4.41 22.95
C ASN A 62 -23.19 4.16 24.35
N LEU A 63 -21.91 3.83 24.47
CA LEU A 63 -21.23 3.63 25.77
C LEU A 63 -21.27 4.90 26.62
N GLN A 64 -21.02 6.05 26.01
CA GLN A 64 -21.11 7.34 26.67
C GLN A 64 -22.55 7.65 27.11
N SER A 65 -23.54 7.41 26.25
CA SER A 65 -24.95 7.60 26.60
C SER A 65 -25.33 6.72 27.80
N GLU A 66 -24.98 5.44 27.78
CA GLU A 66 -25.27 4.50 28.87
C GLU A 66 -24.61 4.94 30.19
N TYR A 67 -23.33 5.34 30.15
CA TYR A 67 -22.61 5.78 31.33
C TYR A 67 -23.17 7.10 31.90
N TYR A 68 -23.46 8.10 31.06
CA TYR A 68 -23.93 9.41 31.51
C TYR A 68 -25.44 9.49 31.76
N ASN A 69 -26.21 8.45 31.41
CA ASN A 69 -27.63 8.34 31.76
C ASN A 69 -27.86 8.05 33.26
N ILE A 70 -26.82 7.65 33.99
CA ILE A 70 -26.86 7.42 35.43
C ILE A 70 -26.57 8.72 36.19
N SER A 71 -27.22 8.90 37.34
CA SER A 71 -27.01 10.07 38.19
C SER A 71 -25.53 10.21 38.56
N LYS A 72 -25.02 11.45 38.61
CA LYS A 72 -23.63 11.70 38.97
C LYS A 72 -23.29 11.14 40.37
N ALA A 73 -24.22 11.23 41.31
CA ALA A 73 -24.04 10.73 42.66
C ALA A 73 -23.80 9.21 42.69
N ASP A 74 -24.54 8.45 41.89
CA ASP A 74 -24.38 6.99 41.81
C ASP A 74 -23.08 6.59 41.10
N ARG A 75 -22.59 7.43 40.18
CA ARG A 75 -21.31 7.22 39.49
C ARG A 75 -20.11 7.45 40.39
N ASP A 76 -20.12 8.56 41.13
CA ASP A 76 -19.03 8.93 42.03
C ASP A 76 -19.00 8.04 43.28
N ALA A 77 -20.14 7.44 43.65
CA ALA A 77 -20.25 6.46 44.74
C ALA A 77 -19.88 5.02 44.33
N ALA A 78 -19.63 4.77 43.04
CA ALA A 78 -19.34 3.42 42.56
C ALA A 78 -18.00 2.90 43.10
N PRO A 79 -17.96 1.68 43.68
CA PRO A 79 -16.74 1.14 44.26
C PRO A 79 -15.65 0.91 43.20
N THR A 80 -14.39 1.02 43.60
CA THR A 80 -13.22 0.76 42.74
C THR A 80 -13.30 -0.66 42.17
N GLY A 81 -13.14 -0.80 40.85
CA GLY A 81 -13.24 -2.08 40.16
C GLY A 81 -14.67 -2.56 39.88
N SER A 82 -15.70 -1.75 40.16
CA SER A 82 -17.06 -1.99 39.69
C SER A 82 -17.17 -1.86 38.16
N GLU A 83 -18.23 -2.45 37.60
CA GLU A 83 -18.55 -2.35 36.17
C GLU A 83 -18.61 -0.89 35.68
N LEU A 84 -19.12 0.03 36.51
CA LEU A 84 -19.16 1.47 36.20
C LEU A 84 -17.76 2.07 36.02
N ASN A 85 -16.84 1.75 36.92
CA ASN A 85 -15.45 2.20 36.81
C ASN A 85 -14.74 1.56 35.62
N GLY A 86 -15.12 0.33 35.25
CA GLY A 86 -14.69 -0.32 34.00
C GLY A 86 -15.14 0.47 32.77
N LYS A 87 -16.43 0.81 32.68
CA LYS A 87 -16.99 1.64 31.59
C LYS A 87 -16.34 3.02 31.51
N LEU A 88 -16.02 3.64 32.64
CA LEU A 88 -15.29 4.91 32.67
C LEU A 88 -13.88 4.78 32.07
N ALA A 89 -13.13 3.73 32.45
CA ALA A 89 -11.81 3.48 31.89
C ALA A 89 -11.88 3.22 30.38
N GLU A 90 -12.90 2.49 29.92
CA GLU A 90 -13.14 2.23 28.50
C GLU A 90 -13.42 3.54 27.74
N ILE A 91 -14.33 4.39 28.24
CA ILE A 91 -14.60 5.73 27.67
C ILE A 91 -13.33 6.58 27.58
N HIS A 92 -12.43 6.48 28.57
CA HIS A 92 -11.16 7.22 28.55
C HIS A 92 -10.16 6.69 27.53
N ASN A 93 -10.13 5.39 27.26
CA ASN A 93 -9.20 4.75 26.33
C ASN A 93 -9.71 4.77 24.88
N PHE A 94 -11.03 4.75 24.67
CA PHE A 94 -11.67 4.70 23.36
C PHE A 94 -11.17 5.75 22.34
N PRO A 95 -10.95 7.04 22.72
CA PRO A 95 -10.42 8.05 21.80
C PRO A 95 -9.06 7.69 21.21
N SER A 96 -8.21 7.00 21.97
CA SER A 96 -6.88 6.58 21.49
C SER A 96 -6.95 5.48 20.43
N GLU A 97 -7.95 4.59 20.53
CA GLU A 97 -8.21 3.54 19.55
C GLU A 97 -8.83 4.10 18.28
N LEU A 98 -9.79 5.03 18.42
CA LEU A 98 -10.35 5.80 17.30
C LEU A 98 -9.28 6.58 16.54
N LEU A 99 -8.36 7.25 17.25
CA LEU A 99 -7.24 7.95 16.64
C LEU A 99 -6.30 6.99 15.91
N ARG A 100 -6.06 5.81 16.45
CA ARG A 100 -5.26 4.78 15.77
C ARG A 100 -5.92 4.37 14.45
N LEU A 101 -7.22 4.06 14.46
CA LEU A 101 -7.95 3.68 13.24
C LEU A 101 -7.94 4.79 12.19
N LYS A 102 -8.14 6.05 12.59
CA LYS A 102 -8.08 7.21 11.70
C LYS A 102 -6.67 7.44 11.14
N LEU A 103 -5.66 7.56 12.00
CA LEU A 103 -4.30 7.92 11.60
C LEU A 103 -3.58 6.79 10.86
N VAL A 104 -3.72 5.55 11.33
CA VAL A 104 -3.13 4.38 10.66
C VAL A 104 -3.87 4.08 9.35
N GLY A 105 -5.20 4.27 9.31
CA GLY A 105 -5.99 4.17 8.10
C GLY A 105 -5.53 5.16 7.03
N ILE A 106 -5.48 6.46 7.36
CA ILE A 106 -4.99 7.51 6.45
C ILE A 106 -3.53 7.26 6.06
N GLY A 107 -2.67 6.89 7.01
CA GLY A 107 -1.26 6.58 6.75
C GLY A 107 -1.07 5.42 5.76
N SER A 108 -1.92 4.41 5.84
CA SER A 108 -1.93 3.28 4.90
C SER A 108 -2.35 3.70 3.50
N ILE A 109 -3.40 4.52 3.38
CA ILE A 109 -3.83 5.10 2.09
C ILE A 109 -2.69 5.93 1.47
N LEU A 110 -2.09 6.81 2.27
CA LEU A 110 -1.04 7.72 1.81
C LEU A 110 0.20 6.96 1.32
N THR A 111 0.57 5.89 2.05
CA THR A 111 1.67 5.00 1.67
C THR A 111 1.36 4.25 0.38
N GLY A 112 0.13 3.74 0.23
CA GLY A 112 -0.32 3.08 -1.00
C GLY A 112 -0.23 3.99 -2.22
N ILE A 113 -0.71 5.24 -2.10
CA ILE A 113 -0.63 6.24 -3.17
C ILE A 113 0.83 6.62 -3.46
N TYR A 114 1.66 6.81 -2.43
CA TYR A 114 3.07 7.13 -2.61
C TYR A 114 3.81 6.05 -3.41
N VAL A 115 3.59 4.77 -3.07
CA VAL A 115 4.17 3.63 -3.79
C VAL A 115 3.67 3.59 -5.24
N LEU A 116 2.39 3.90 -5.48
CA LEU A 116 1.82 3.98 -6.83
C LEU A 116 2.54 5.05 -7.66
N LEU A 117 2.66 6.27 -7.11
CA LEU A 117 3.31 7.40 -7.77
C LEU A 117 4.78 7.09 -8.06
N PHE A 118 5.48 6.46 -7.13
CA PHE A 118 6.86 6.02 -7.33
C PHE A 118 6.97 4.99 -8.46
N GLY A 119 6.05 4.01 -8.52
CA GLY A 119 6.00 3.03 -9.60
C GLY A 119 5.78 3.67 -10.97
N ILE A 120 4.88 4.66 -11.05
CA ILE A 120 4.63 5.44 -12.27
C ILE A 120 5.87 6.23 -12.68
N LEU A 121 6.56 6.87 -11.72
CA LEU A 121 7.79 7.62 -11.96
C LEU A 121 8.90 6.73 -12.56
N VAL A 122 9.09 5.53 -12.01
CA VAL A 122 10.03 4.54 -12.57
C VAL A 122 9.62 4.13 -14.00
N ALA A 123 8.33 3.91 -14.24
CA ALA A 123 7.82 3.56 -15.57
C ALA A 123 8.13 4.66 -16.60
N LEU A 124 7.91 5.92 -16.21
CA LEU A 124 8.15 7.11 -17.03
C LEU A 124 9.63 7.30 -17.37
N ILE A 125 10.56 6.97 -16.48
CA ILE A 125 12.00 7.04 -16.75
C ILE A 125 12.45 5.91 -17.69
N MET A 126 11.84 4.72 -17.59
CA MET A 126 12.24 3.56 -18.40
C MET A 126 11.67 3.55 -19.81
N MET A 127 10.49 4.12 -20.05
CA MET A 127 9.86 4.16 -21.39
C MET A 127 10.64 4.95 -22.47
N PRO A 128 11.11 6.19 -22.25
CA PRO A 128 11.73 6.99 -23.31
C PRO A 128 13.02 6.37 -23.84
N LYS A 129 13.77 5.63 -23.01
CA LYS A 129 14.95 4.87 -23.44
C LYS A 129 14.60 3.81 -24.49
N ARG A 130 13.41 3.19 -24.41
CA ARG A 130 12.95 2.21 -25.39
C ARG A 130 12.57 2.84 -26.71
N PHE A 131 11.89 4.00 -26.69
CA PHE A 131 11.51 4.71 -27.92
C PHE A 131 12.73 5.31 -28.64
N GLY A 132 13.70 5.85 -27.90
CA GLY A 132 14.95 6.35 -28.49
C GLY A 132 15.76 5.27 -29.21
N MET A 133 15.82 4.04 -28.66
CA MET A 133 16.45 2.91 -29.35
C MET A 133 15.73 2.51 -30.63
N VAL A 134 14.39 2.45 -30.61
CA VAL A 134 13.59 2.07 -31.79
C VAL A 134 13.75 3.12 -32.92
N LEU A 135 13.79 4.41 -32.58
CA LEU A 135 14.04 5.47 -33.55
C LEU A 135 15.47 5.45 -34.11
N ALA A 136 16.48 5.20 -33.25
CA ALA A 136 17.87 5.09 -33.67
C ALA A 136 18.16 3.84 -34.53
N GLU A 137 17.42 2.75 -34.31
CA GLU A 137 17.51 1.52 -35.11
C GLU A 137 16.83 1.70 -36.47
N LYS A 138 15.71 2.43 -36.53
CA LYS A 138 14.99 2.73 -37.77
C LYS A 138 15.69 3.76 -38.66
N GLY A 139 16.45 4.70 -38.08
CA GLY A 139 17.23 5.69 -38.83
C GLY A 139 18.58 5.19 -39.37
N LYS A 140 18.94 3.92 -39.11
CA LYS A 140 20.15 3.26 -39.63
C LYS A 140 19.86 2.27 -40.77
N MET A 141 18.60 2.14 -41.18
CA MET A 141 18.19 1.50 -42.44
C MET A 141 17.94 2.57 -43.50
#